data_AF-A0A0F6W658-F1
#
_entry.id   AF-A0A0F6W658-F1
#
_cell.length_a   1.000
_cell.length_b   1.000
_cell.length_c   1.000
_cell.angle_alpha   90.00
_cell.angle_beta   90.00
_cell.angle_gamma   90.00
#
_symmetry.space_group_name_H-M   'P 1'
#
loop_
_entity.id
_entity.type
_entity.pdbx_description
1 polymer ?
#
loop_
_entity_poly.entity_id
_entity_poly.type
_entity_poly.pdbx_seq_one_letter_code
_entity_poly.pdbx_strand_id
1 'polypeptide(L)'
;MTNDERLERTLAAIDAVNAADPTGEAVTYGRRMSAALAALRPDASDALRIAVRAQHVERWKVPRATYPEGRVGYLKWRRELGAMHAQRASEIMRAEGWDEGTVARVASIVQKQKLASDADTQALEDCACLVFLAHGFDAFAAQHDDAKVIDILRKTWAKMSDTGHAAALAAAPSLSERAQSLIGRALGG
;
A
#
# COMPACT_ATOMS: atom_id res chain seq x y z
N MET A 1 -17.80 11.52 20.91
CA MET A 1 -17.42 10.98 19.60
C MET A 1 -17.20 9.49 19.76
N THR A 2 -17.97 8.68 19.05
CA THR A 2 -17.78 7.21 19.02
C THR A 2 -16.49 6.87 18.29
N ASN A 3 -16.01 5.62 18.42
CA ASN A 3 -14.84 5.18 17.64
C ASN A 3 -15.15 5.19 16.13
N ASP A 4 -16.37 4.81 15.72
CA ASP A 4 -16.78 4.85 14.31
C ASP A 4 -16.76 6.28 13.74
N GLU A 5 -17.31 7.25 14.46
CA GLU A 5 -17.26 8.66 14.05
C GLU A 5 -15.82 9.17 13.95
N ARG A 6 -14.96 8.80 14.91
CA ARG A 6 -13.55 9.17 14.91
C ARG A 6 -12.82 8.57 13.71
N LEU A 7 -13.07 7.30 13.42
CA LEU A 7 -12.48 6.60 12.28
C LEU A 7 -12.88 7.28 10.97
N GLU A 8 -14.18 7.49 10.73
CA GLU A 8 -14.65 8.12 9.50
C GLU A 8 -14.06 9.52 9.30
N ARG A 9 -13.98 10.33 10.37
CA ARG A 9 -13.29 11.64 10.32
C ARG A 9 -11.80 11.50 9.99
N THR A 10 -11.12 10.51 10.55
CA THR A 10 -9.70 10.25 10.28
C THR A 10 -9.46 9.86 8.82
N LEU A 11 -10.29 8.96 8.28
CA LEU A 11 -10.22 8.55 6.88
C LEU A 11 -10.54 9.72 5.94
N ALA A 12 -11.54 10.54 6.29
CA ALA A 12 -11.86 11.75 5.54
C ALA A 12 -10.73 12.79 5.58
N ALA A 13 -10.04 12.95 6.71
CA ALA A 13 -8.90 13.85 6.83
C ALA A 13 -7.69 13.38 6.00
N ILE A 14 -7.46 12.06 5.91
CA ILE A 14 -6.46 11.49 4.99
C ILE A 14 -6.85 11.77 3.53
N ASP A 15 -8.12 11.55 3.15
CA ASP A 15 -8.61 11.89 1.81
C ASP A 15 -8.46 13.40 1.53
N ALA A 16 -8.72 14.26 2.51
CA ALA A 16 -8.63 15.72 2.35
C ALA A 16 -7.21 16.19 2.05
N VAL A 17 -6.18 15.66 2.72
CA VAL A 17 -4.79 16.02 2.40
C VAL A 17 -4.35 15.45 1.05
N ASN A 18 -4.86 14.27 0.68
CA ASN A 18 -4.59 13.66 -0.62
C ASN A 18 -5.32 14.37 -1.76
N ALA A 19 -6.44 15.06 -1.50
CA ALA A 19 -7.16 15.85 -2.50
C ALA A 19 -6.37 17.05 -3.02
N ALA A 20 -5.27 17.43 -2.35
CA ALA A 20 -4.33 18.41 -2.87
C ALA A 20 -3.42 17.87 -3.98
N ASP A 21 -3.45 16.56 -4.27
CA ASP A 21 -2.80 15.97 -5.44
C ASP A 21 -3.47 16.46 -6.73
N PRO A 22 -2.78 17.20 -7.62
CA PRO A 22 -3.39 17.74 -8.84
C PRO A 22 -3.90 16.68 -9.82
N THR A 23 -3.44 15.43 -9.70
CA THR A 23 -3.91 14.32 -10.56
C THR A 23 -5.15 13.62 -10.01
N GLY A 24 -5.47 13.81 -8.72
CA GLY A 24 -6.51 13.06 -8.01
C GLY A 24 -6.18 11.58 -7.76
N GLU A 25 -4.98 11.12 -8.11
CA GLU A 25 -4.58 9.72 -7.97
C GLU A 25 -4.41 9.31 -6.51
N ALA A 26 -3.91 10.20 -5.64
CA ALA A 26 -3.68 9.88 -4.23
C ALA A 26 -4.97 9.47 -3.48
N VAL A 27 -6.09 10.18 -3.69
CA VAL A 27 -7.39 9.83 -3.08
C VAL A 27 -7.89 8.50 -3.65
N THR A 28 -7.81 8.34 -4.96
CA THR A 28 -8.24 7.12 -5.66
C THR A 28 -7.47 5.89 -5.15
N TYR A 29 -6.15 6.03 -4.99
CA TYR A 29 -5.29 4.98 -4.46
C TYR A 29 -5.67 4.62 -3.02
N GLY A 30 -5.81 5.60 -2.12
CA GLY A 30 -6.21 5.34 -0.73
C GLY A 30 -7.56 4.63 -0.61
N ARG A 31 -8.53 4.99 -1.46
CA ARG A 31 -9.85 4.31 -1.51
C ARG A 31 -9.75 2.88 -2.03
N ARG A 32 -8.95 2.62 -3.07
CA ARG A 32 -8.68 1.27 -3.58
C ARG A 32 -8.01 0.40 -2.52
N MET A 33 -7.07 0.96 -1.76
CA MET A 33 -6.44 0.28 -0.62
C MET A 33 -7.47 -0.14 0.44
N SER A 34 -8.38 0.76 0.83
CA SER A 34 -9.45 0.40 1.78
C SER A 34 -10.41 -0.66 1.23
N ALA A 35 -10.76 -0.61 -0.05
CA ALA A 35 -11.61 -1.63 -0.68
C ALA A 35 -10.92 -3.01 -0.71
N ALA A 36 -9.62 -3.05 -1.02
CA ALA A 36 -8.83 -4.28 -0.98
C ALA A 36 -8.77 -4.87 0.44
N LEU A 37 -8.58 -4.02 1.47
CA LEU A 37 -8.61 -4.47 2.86
C LEU A 37 -9.98 -5.03 3.26
N ALA A 38 -11.07 -4.37 2.90
CA ALA A 38 -12.42 -4.84 3.22
C ALA A 38 -12.71 -6.22 2.62
N ALA A 39 -12.17 -6.53 1.44
CA ALA A 39 -12.27 -7.84 0.82
C ALA A 39 -11.35 -8.89 1.46
N LEU A 40 -10.13 -8.50 1.86
CA LEU A 40 -9.13 -9.41 2.44
C LEU A 40 -9.37 -9.72 3.92
N ARG A 41 -9.80 -8.72 4.69
CA ARG A 41 -9.96 -8.78 6.15
C ARG A 41 -11.09 -7.85 6.60
N PRO A 42 -12.36 -8.28 6.49
CA PRO A 42 -13.54 -7.45 6.80
C PRO A 42 -13.64 -7.04 8.28
N ASP A 43 -12.96 -7.76 9.17
CA ASP A 43 -12.88 -7.53 10.61
C ASP A 43 -11.60 -6.78 11.04
N ALA A 44 -10.94 -6.08 10.11
CA ALA A 44 -9.73 -5.33 10.38
C ALA A 44 -9.93 -4.25 11.46
N SER A 45 -8.95 -4.13 12.34
CA SER A 45 -8.92 -3.09 13.38
C SER A 45 -8.90 -1.69 12.78
N ASP A 46 -9.37 -0.70 13.54
CA ASP A 46 -9.33 0.71 13.13
C ASP A 46 -7.92 1.16 12.78
N ALA A 47 -6.91 0.71 13.54
CA ALA A 47 -5.50 0.99 13.26
C ALA A 47 -5.09 0.48 11.86
N LEU A 48 -5.45 -0.76 11.50
CA LEU A 48 -5.14 -1.29 10.17
C LEU A 48 -5.92 -0.55 9.07
N ARG A 49 -7.20 -0.23 9.30
CA ARG A 49 -8.03 0.53 8.36
C ARG A 49 -7.43 1.91 8.07
N ILE A 50 -6.96 2.61 9.10
CA ILE A 50 -6.28 3.91 8.98
C ILE A 50 -4.94 3.75 8.26
N ALA A 51 -4.10 2.78 8.66
CA ALA A 51 -2.80 2.56 8.06
C ALA A 51 -2.88 2.26 6.56
N VAL A 52 -3.85 1.42 6.16
CA VAL A 52 -4.11 1.08 4.75
C VAL A 52 -4.60 2.30 3.97
N ARG A 53 -5.53 3.09 4.52
CA ARG A 53 -6.00 4.33 3.87
C ARG A 53 -4.87 5.35 3.73
N ALA A 54 -3.98 5.44 4.72
CA ALA A 54 -2.82 6.32 4.74
C ALA A 54 -1.62 5.78 3.94
N GLN A 55 -1.73 4.59 3.33
CA GLN A 55 -0.69 4.08 2.46
C GLN A 55 -0.47 5.08 1.33
N HIS A 56 0.74 5.63 1.25
CA HIS A 56 1.12 6.67 0.30
C HIS A 56 0.44 8.04 0.47
N VAL A 57 -0.04 8.37 1.67
CA VAL A 57 -0.54 9.73 2.00
C VAL A 57 0.49 10.80 1.60
N GLU A 58 0.06 11.78 0.80
CA GLU A 58 0.87 12.89 0.28
C GLU A 58 2.16 12.47 -0.46
N ARG A 59 2.23 11.23 -0.99
CA ARG A 59 3.42 10.74 -1.71
C ARG A 59 3.84 11.62 -2.88
N TRP A 60 2.88 12.23 -3.58
CA TRP A 60 3.14 13.10 -4.73
C TRP A 60 4.04 14.31 -4.37
N LYS A 61 4.08 14.73 -3.09
CA LYS A 61 4.96 15.80 -2.61
C LYS A 61 6.45 15.43 -2.60
N VAL A 62 6.78 14.14 -2.69
CA VAL A 62 8.17 13.65 -2.71
C VAL A 62 8.40 12.77 -3.95
N PRO A 63 8.50 13.37 -5.15
CA PRO A 63 8.67 12.63 -6.40
C PRO A 63 9.94 11.78 -6.40
N ARG A 64 9.91 10.61 -7.04
CA ARG A 64 11.11 9.74 -7.17
C ARG A 64 12.29 10.48 -7.82
N ALA A 65 12.02 11.39 -8.75
CA ALA A 65 13.05 12.13 -9.48
C ALA A 65 13.88 13.09 -8.62
N THR A 66 13.47 13.40 -7.37
CA THR A 66 14.24 14.25 -6.45
C THR A 66 15.38 13.51 -5.75
N TYR A 67 15.54 12.20 -6.02
CA TYR A 67 16.59 11.35 -5.45
C TYR A 67 17.48 10.79 -6.56
N PRO A 68 18.78 10.53 -6.28
CA PRO A 68 19.68 9.93 -7.26
C PRO A 68 19.13 8.66 -7.91
N GLU A 69 19.50 8.41 -9.15
CA GLU A 69 19.14 7.17 -9.85
C GLU A 69 19.78 5.94 -9.20
N GLY A 70 19.35 4.76 -9.66
CA GLY A 70 19.86 3.49 -9.18
C GLY A 70 19.29 3.03 -7.83
N ARG A 71 19.78 1.88 -7.38
CA ARG A 71 19.23 1.14 -6.24
C ARG A 71 19.38 1.91 -4.92
N VAL A 72 20.53 2.54 -4.67
CA VAL A 72 20.81 3.24 -3.42
C VAL A 72 19.87 4.44 -3.24
N GLY A 73 19.73 5.28 -4.28
CA GLY A 73 18.81 6.41 -4.25
C GLY A 73 17.34 5.98 -4.11
N TYR A 74 16.94 4.90 -4.78
CA TYR A 74 15.60 4.32 -4.63
C TYR A 74 15.32 3.83 -3.20
N LEU A 75 16.26 3.12 -2.58
CA LEU A 75 16.10 2.62 -1.21
C LEU A 75 16.04 3.76 -0.19
N LYS A 76 16.87 4.80 -0.37
CA LYS A 76 16.81 6.02 0.45
C LYS A 76 15.44 6.68 0.35
N TRP A 77 14.96 6.91 -0.86
CA TRP A 77 13.64 7.49 -1.12
C TRP A 77 12.51 6.68 -0.51
N ARG A 78 12.52 5.35 -0.66
CA ARG A 78 11.49 4.46 -0.06
C ARG A 78 11.45 4.55 1.46
N ARG A 79 12.62 4.61 2.11
CA ARG A 79 12.73 4.74 3.57
C ARG A 79 12.19 6.09 4.05
N GLU A 80 12.63 7.17 3.43
CA GLU A 80 12.22 8.54 3.81
C GLU A 80 10.73 8.79 3.53
N LEU A 81 10.20 8.24 2.42
CA LEU A 81 8.76 8.21 2.17
C LEU A 81 7.98 7.48 3.27
N GLY A 82 8.43 6.29 3.68
CA GLY A 82 7.75 5.53 4.74
C GLY A 82 7.68 6.31 6.05
N ALA A 83 8.76 6.98 6.43
CA ALA A 83 8.80 7.84 7.61
C ALA A 83 7.85 9.04 7.48
N MET A 84 7.84 9.71 6.32
CA MET A 84 6.93 10.84 6.05
C MET A 84 5.46 10.41 6.12
N HIS A 85 5.08 9.29 5.50
CA HIS A 85 3.71 8.78 5.53
C HIS A 85 3.26 8.47 6.95
N ALA A 86 4.11 7.83 7.75
CA ALA A 86 3.80 7.51 9.14
C ALA A 86 3.69 8.77 10.01
N GLN A 87 4.59 9.74 9.83
CA GLN A 87 4.50 11.03 10.51
C GLN A 87 3.17 11.72 10.16
N ARG A 88 2.82 11.80 8.88
CA ARG A 88 1.61 12.49 8.44
C ARG A 88 0.34 11.81 8.93
N ALA A 89 0.27 10.48 8.85
CA ALA A 89 -0.84 9.73 9.44
C ALA A 89 -0.96 9.99 10.95
N SER A 90 0.16 10.03 11.67
CA SER A 90 0.18 10.30 13.11
C SER A 90 -0.33 11.69 13.46
N GLU A 91 0.06 12.72 12.71
CA GLU A 91 -0.42 14.10 12.91
C GLU A 91 -1.94 14.20 12.72
N ILE A 92 -2.47 13.57 11.66
CA ILE A 92 -3.91 13.53 11.40
C ILE A 92 -4.64 12.82 12.54
N MET A 93 -4.14 11.64 12.94
CA MET A 93 -4.75 10.87 14.02
C MET A 93 -4.76 11.60 15.37
N ARG A 94 -3.68 12.31 15.71
CA ARG A 94 -3.63 13.13 16.93
C ARG A 94 -4.65 14.26 16.90
N ALA A 95 -4.81 14.92 15.76
CA ALA A 95 -5.81 15.96 15.58
C ALA A 95 -7.26 15.42 15.75
N GLU A 96 -7.47 14.15 15.40
CA GLU A 96 -8.75 13.44 15.59
C GLU A 96 -8.89 12.80 16.99
N GLY A 97 -7.91 12.95 17.87
CA GLY A 97 -7.97 12.51 19.27
C GLY A 97 -7.74 11.01 19.49
N TRP A 98 -6.98 10.35 18.62
CA TRP A 98 -6.49 8.99 18.87
C TRP A 98 -5.40 9.00 19.95
N ASP A 99 -5.34 7.93 20.75
CA ASP A 99 -4.29 7.75 21.75
C ASP A 99 -2.94 7.41 21.09
N GLU A 100 -1.84 7.70 21.79
CA GLU A 100 -0.48 7.48 21.27
C GLU A 100 -0.15 6.01 21.00
N GLY A 101 -0.81 5.06 21.68
CA GLY A 101 -0.63 3.62 21.42
C GLY A 101 -1.16 3.25 20.03
N THR A 102 -2.38 3.69 19.71
CA THR A 102 -2.98 3.49 18.39
C THR A 102 -2.22 4.25 17.29
N VAL A 103 -1.78 5.49 17.57
CA VAL A 103 -0.94 6.27 16.64
C VAL A 103 0.37 5.56 16.33
N ALA A 104 1.07 5.08 17.37
CA ALA A 104 2.32 4.34 17.20
C ALA A 104 2.12 3.03 16.41
N ARG A 105 0.98 2.35 16.63
CA ARG A 105 0.62 1.15 15.86
C ARG A 105 0.48 1.47 14.36
N VAL A 106 -0.28 2.51 14.01
CA VAL A 106 -0.43 2.94 12.60
C VAL A 106 0.90 3.33 11.99
N ALA A 107 1.71 4.12 12.69
CA ALA A 107 3.03 4.54 12.21
C ALA A 107 3.95 3.34 11.92
N SER A 108 3.90 2.29 12.75
CA SER A 108 4.65 1.05 12.54
C SER A 108 4.20 0.31 11.28
N ILE A 109 2.89 0.16 11.07
CA ILE A 109 2.31 -0.54 9.91
C ILE A 109 2.65 0.21 8.62
N VAL A 110 2.46 1.54 8.58
CA VAL A 110 2.72 2.38 7.40
C VAL A 110 4.20 2.35 6.99
N GLN A 111 5.12 2.28 7.96
CA GLN A 111 6.55 2.10 7.72
C GLN A 111 6.94 0.68 7.29
N LYS A 112 5.99 -0.25 7.29
CA LYS A 112 6.18 -1.67 7.00
C LYS A 112 7.18 -2.35 7.93
N GLN A 113 7.17 -1.98 9.21
CA GLN A 113 8.04 -2.61 10.21
C GLN A 113 7.62 -4.05 10.45
N LYS A 114 8.58 -4.97 10.61
CA LYS A 114 8.33 -6.39 10.91
C LYS A 114 7.43 -7.10 9.88
N LEU A 115 7.50 -6.72 8.60
CA LEU A 115 6.67 -7.23 7.52
C LEU A 115 6.50 -8.76 7.50
N ALA A 116 7.55 -9.53 7.78
CA ALA A 116 7.51 -10.99 7.76
C ALA A 116 6.83 -11.64 8.99
N SER A 117 6.53 -10.87 10.04
CA SER A 117 6.07 -11.40 11.34
C SER A 117 4.90 -10.63 11.96
N ASP A 118 4.48 -9.52 11.35
CA ASP A 118 3.37 -8.68 11.82
C ASP A 118 2.20 -8.77 10.85
N ALA A 119 1.09 -9.36 11.30
CA ALA A 119 -0.04 -9.70 10.46
C ALA A 119 -0.75 -8.49 9.83
N ASP A 120 -0.75 -7.32 10.48
CA ASP A 120 -1.37 -6.11 9.90
C ASP A 120 -0.45 -5.46 8.89
N THR A 121 0.86 -5.49 9.16
CA THR A 121 1.86 -5.00 8.22
C THR A 121 1.87 -5.83 6.94
N GLN A 122 1.76 -7.15 7.08
CA GLN A 122 1.62 -8.04 5.93
C GLN A 122 0.30 -7.80 5.19
N ALA A 123 -0.82 -7.61 5.90
CA ALA A 123 -2.10 -7.27 5.27
C ALA A 123 -2.05 -5.95 4.49
N LEU A 124 -1.34 -4.93 4.99
CA LEU A 124 -1.11 -3.70 4.24
C LEU A 124 -0.28 -3.94 2.97
N GLU A 125 0.75 -4.80 3.03
CA GLU A 125 1.53 -5.20 1.84
C GLU A 125 0.65 -5.95 0.84
N ASP A 126 -0.19 -6.89 1.30
CA ASP A 126 -1.14 -7.63 0.46
C ASP A 126 -2.08 -6.67 -0.27
N CYS A 127 -2.68 -5.72 0.45
CA CYS A 127 -3.54 -4.69 -0.16
C CYS A 127 -2.77 -3.90 -1.23
N ALA A 128 -1.54 -3.46 -0.94
CA ALA A 128 -0.73 -2.71 -1.89
C ALA A 128 -0.39 -3.54 -3.15
N CYS A 129 -0.10 -4.83 -2.98
CA CYS A 129 0.20 -5.74 -4.08
C CYS A 129 -1.04 -5.99 -4.96
N LEU A 130 -2.21 -6.23 -4.36
CA LEU A 130 -3.45 -6.44 -5.10
C LEU A 130 -3.90 -5.18 -5.84
N VAL A 131 -3.81 -4.01 -5.20
CA VAL A 131 -4.12 -2.72 -5.86
C VAL A 131 -3.15 -2.46 -7.01
N PHE A 132 -1.86 -2.74 -6.84
CA PHE A 132 -0.88 -2.64 -7.92
C PHE A 132 -1.20 -3.61 -9.06
N LEU A 133 -1.51 -4.87 -8.74
CA LEU A 133 -1.86 -5.90 -9.72
C LEU A 133 -3.07 -5.48 -10.57
N ALA A 134 -4.11 -4.94 -9.93
CA ALA A 134 -5.36 -4.57 -10.58
C ALA A 134 -5.29 -3.26 -11.39
N HIS A 135 -4.41 -2.32 -11.03
CA HIS A 135 -4.47 -0.95 -11.58
C HIS A 135 -3.16 -0.39 -12.12
N GLY A 136 -2.01 -0.94 -11.73
CA GLY A 136 -0.69 -0.41 -12.10
C GLY A 136 0.20 -1.40 -12.84
N PHE A 137 -0.10 -2.69 -12.78
CA PHE A 137 0.80 -3.74 -13.26
C PHE A 137 1.02 -3.69 -14.77
N ASP A 138 -0.04 -3.55 -15.57
CA ASP A 138 0.13 -3.54 -17.04
C ASP A 138 0.98 -2.36 -17.52
N ALA A 139 0.72 -1.16 -16.98
CA ALA A 139 1.51 0.03 -17.30
C ALA A 139 2.98 -0.12 -16.87
N PHE A 140 3.23 -0.79 -15.72
CA PHE A 140 4.58 -1.10 -15.26
C PHE A 140 5.26 -2.14 -16.16
N ALA A 141 4.58 -3.23 -16.50
CA ALA A 141 5.12 -4.31 -17.33
C ALA A 141 5.41 -3.85 -18.77
N ALA A 142 4.67 -2.86 -19.28
CA ALA A 142 4.94 -2.23 -20.57
C ALA A 142 6.30 -1.49 -20.64
N GLN A 143 6.83 -1.05 -19.49
CA GLN A 143 8.08 -0.27 -19.41
C GLN A 143 9.33 -1.12 -19.17
N HIS A 144 9.17 -2.43 -19.01
CA HIS A 144 10.26 -3.32 -18.60
C HIS A 144 10.26 -4.62 -19.41
N ASP A 145 11.44 -5.22 -19.55
CA ASP A 145 11.56 -6.57 -20.09
C ASP A 145 10.94 -7.61 -19.15
N ASP A 146 10.52 -8.74 -19.70
CA ASP A 146 9.84 -9.79 -18.96
C ASP A 146 10.68 -10.38 -17.82
N ALA A 147 12.00 -10.50 -18.00
CA ALA A 147 12.88 -11.07 -16.98
C ALA A 147 12.91 -10.18 -15.72
N LYS A 148 12.95 -8.86 -15.92
CA LYS A 148 12.86 -7.86 -14.87
C LYS A 148 11.51 -7.90 -14.16
N VAL A 149 10.41 -8.02 -14.91
CA VAL A 149 9.07 -8.09 -14.33
C VAL A 149 8.89 -9.37 -13.51
N ILE A 150 9.35 -10.51 -14.01
CA ILE A 150 9.30 -11.80 -13.31
C ILE A 150 10.11 -11.77 -12.00
N ASP A 151 11.32 -11.21 -12.02
CA ASP A 151 12.15 -11.04 -10.83
C ASP A 151 11.43 -10.19 -9.76
N ILE A 152 10.73 -9.13 -10.17
CA ILE A 152 9.95 -8.29 -9.27
C ILE A 152 8.72 -9.03 -8.75
N LEU A 153 7.99 -9.76 -9.59
CA LEU A 153 6.85 -10.58 -9.17
C LEU A 153 7.26 -11.59 -8.10
N ARG A 154 8.36 -12.31 -8.27
CA ARG A 154 8.89 -13.26 -7.26
C ARG A 154 9.23 -12.57 -5.94
N LYS A 155 9.89 -11.42 -6.00
CA LYS A 155 10.25 -10.62 -4.81
C LYS A 155 9.04 -10.01 -4.10
N THR A 156 7.99 -9.70 -4.83
CA THR A 156 6.72 -9.21 -4.28
C THR A 156 5.95 -10.36 -3.66
N TRP A 157 5.86 -11.51 -4.34
CA TRP A 157 5.21 -12.72 -3.85
C TRP A 157 5.78 -13.15 -2.49
N ALA A 158 7.11 -13.16 -2.33
CA ALA A 158 7.77 -13.54 -1.07
C ALA A 158 7.44 -12.64 0.14
N LYS A 159 6.81 -11.48 -0.05
CA LYS A 159 6.40 -10.57 1.02
C LYS A 159 4.93 -10.69 1.40
N MET A 160 4.13 -11.25 0.51
CA MET A 160 2.70 -11.39 0.68
C MET A 160 2.39 -12.55 1.64
N SER A 161 1.24 -12.49 2.29
CA SER A 161 0.71 -13.61 3.08
C SER A 161 0.09 -14.67 2.18
N ASP A 162 -0.17 -15.86 2.74
CA ASP A 162 -0.94 -16.91 2.07
C ASP A 162 -2.34 -16.42 1.65
N THR A 163 -2.98 -15.56 2.47
CA THR A 163 -4.26 -14.93 2.13
C THR A 163 -4.10 -13.98 0.93
N GLY A 164 -3.03 -13.19 0.89
CA GLY A 164 -2.70 -12.33 -0.24
C GLY A 164 -2.43 -13.14 -1.53
N HIS A 165 -1.71 -14.26 -1.42
CA HIS A 165 -1.47 -15.17 -2.53
C HIS A 165 -2.78 -15.75 -3.09
N ALA A 166 -3.65 -16.25 -2.21
CA ALA A 166 -4.94 -16.78 -2.60
C ALA A 166 -5.80 -15.73 -3.33
N ALA A 167 -5.83 -14.50 -2.81
CA ALA A 167 -6.56 -13.39 -3.44
C ALA A 167 -5.97 -13.00 -4.80
N ALA A 168 -4.64 -12.96 -4.94
CA ALA A 168 -3.98 -12.64 -6.20
C ALA A 168 -4.25 -13.71 -7.27
N LEU A 169 -4.22 -15.00 -6.90
CA LEU A 169 -4.54 -16.11 -7.79
C LEU A 169 -6.02 -16.09 -8.20
N ALA A 170 -6.93 -15.80 -7.28
CA ALA A 170 -8.35 -15.65 -7.59
C ALA A 170 -8.63 -14.49 -8.56
N ALA A 171 -7.85 -13.40 -8.46
CA ALA A 171 -7.95 -12.25 -9.36
C ALA A 171 -7.27 -12.48 -10.73
N ALA A 172 -6.30 -13.39 -10.83
CA ALA A 172 -5.48 -13.58 -12.01
C ALA A 172 -6.27 -13.75 -13.34
N PRO A 173 -7.41 -14.48 -13.39
CA PRO A 173 -8.18 -14.63 -14.62
C PRO A 173 -8.76 -13.30 -15.19
N SER A 174 -8.85 -12.25 -14.37
CA SER A 174 -9.34 -10.93 -14.77
C SER A 174 -8.25 -10.00 -15.31
N LEU A 175 -6.99 -10.43 -15.27
CA LEU A 175 -5.84 -9.65 -15.73
C LEU A 175 -5.60 -9.82 -17.23
N SER A 176 -4.76 -8.95 -17.81
CA SER A 176 -4.32 -9.08 -19.21
C SER A 176 -3.63 -10.43 -19.47
N GLU A 177 -3.69 -10.93 -20.70
CA GLU A 177 -3.00 -12.18 -21.09
C GLU A 177 -1.49 -12.12 -20.80
N ARG A 178 -0.87 -10.95 -21.02
CA ARG A 178 0.54 -10.73 -20.69
C ARG A 178 0.78 -10.85 -19.19
N ALA A 179 -0.09 -10.26 -18.36
CA ALA A 179 0.03 -10.37 -16.91
C ALA A 179 -0.12 -11.81 -16.43
N GLN A 180 -1.12 -12.54 -16.93
CA GLN A 180 -1.31 -13.96 -16.62
C GLN A 180 -0.07 -14.79 -16.97
N SER A 181 0.51 -14.58 -18.16
CA SER A 181 1.73 -15.25 -18.60
C SER A 181 2.94 -14.96 -17.69
N LEU A 182 3.15 -13.69 -17.35
CA LEU A 182 4.26 -13.27 -16.47
C LEU A 182 4.12 -13.83 -15.06
N ILE A 183 2.91 -13.83 -14.50
CA ILE A 183 2.61 -14.41 -13.18
C ILE A 183 2.84 -15.93 -13.22
N GLY A 184 2.32 -16.62 -14.24
CA GLY A 184 2.53 -18.07 -14.40
C GLY A 184 4.02 -18.44 -14.44
N ARG A 185 4.83 -17.69 -15.19
CA ARG A 185 6.30 -17.88 -15.25
C ARG A 185 7.00 -17.52 -13.93
N ALA A 186 6.48 -16.55 -13.19
CA ALA A 186 7.05 -16.17 -11.90
C ALA A 186 6.83 -17.26 -10.84
N LEU A 187 5.65 -17.89 -10.83
CA LEU A 187 5.24 -18.87 -9.82
C LEU A 187 5.54 -20.33 -10.19
N GLY A 188 5.53 -20.68 -11.48
CA GLY A 188 5.78 -22.02 -11.99
C GLY A 188 7.26 -22.38 -12.17
N GLY A 189 8.13 -21.84 -11.31
CA GLY A 189 9.56 -22.17 -11.29
C GLY A 189 9.82 -23.55 -10.72
#